data_AF-R7T3M9-F1
#
_entry.id   AF-R7T3M9-F1
#
_cell.length_a   1.000
_cell.length_b   1.000
_cell.length_c   1.000
_cell.angle_alpha   90.00
_cell.angle_beta   90.00
_cell.angle_gamma   90.00
#
_symmetry.space_group_name_H-M   'P 1'
#
loop_
_entity.id
_entity.type
_entity.pdbx_description
1 polymer ?
#
loop_
_entity_poly.entity_id
_entity_poly.type
_entity_poly.pdbx_seq_one_letter_code
_entity_poly.pdbx_strand_id
1 'polypeptide(L)'
;MGAITLSNVTMVTLVCQVGFYGVNCEEECGRCKDDLCSDDDGHCSDGCQIWFIGDLCKEEIALPSLAGSHAFLKRMNESAVAITWTQDPGIPDKHAEFYGYTVAYAEGSGDFTDGASVPHDPALMTQTLIVANVHSHNEYRFEVKVYRKMSREREFGVKSNTVIIESS
;
A
#
# COMPACT_ATOMS: atom_id res chain seq x y z
N MET A 1 -18.92 69.21 3.64
CA MET A 1 -17.84 68.28 3.25
C MET A 1 -17.37 67.60 4.54
N GLY A 2 -17.41 66.30 4.77
CA GLY A 2 -17.97 65.15 4.07
C GLY A 2 -18.36 64.13 5.14
N ALA A 3 -19.44 63.39 4.91
CA ALA A 3 -19.88 62.34 5.82
C ALA A 3 -18.93 61.14 5.69
N ILE A 4 -18.40 60.66 6.82
CA ILE A 4 -17.64 59.42 6.89
C ILE A 4 -18.65 58.28 6.72
N THR A 5 -18.65 57.65 5.54
CA THR A 5 -19.40 56.42 5.31
C THR A 5 -18.66 55.27 5.98
N LEU A 6 -19.20 54.77 7.10
CA LEU A 6 -18.87 53.45 7.60
C LEU A 6 -19.49 52.44 6.63
N SER A 7 -18.72 52.05 5.60
CA SER A 7 -19.12 50.91 4.76
C SER A 7 -18.98 49.65 5.59
N ASN A 8 -20.14 49.05 5.89
CA ASN A 8 -20.31 47.76 6.54
C ASN A 8 -19.26 46.75 6.06
N VAL A 9 -18.35 46.36 6.95
CA VAL A 9 -17.62 45.10 6.80
C VAL A 9 -18.62 44.01 7.13
N THR A 10 -19.38 43.56 6.13
CA THR A 10 -20.08 42.29 6.20
C THR A 10 -19.00 41.22 6.30
N MET A 11 -18.78 40.66 7.49
CA MET A 11 -18.13 39.36 7.60
C MET A 11 -19.01 38.35 6.87
N VAL A 12 -18.74 38.14 5.59
CA VAL A 12 -19.18 36.94 4.90
C VAL A 12 -18.37 35.82 5.56
N THR A 13 -18.99 35.04 6.44
CA THR A 13 -18.50 33.69 6.68
C THR A 13 -18.67 32.98 5.35
N LEU A 14 -17.63 33.00 4.51
CA LEU A 14 -17.63 32.41 3.19
C LEU A 14 -17.44 30.90 3.37
N VAL A 15 -18.47 30.24 3.92
CA VAL A 15 -18.49 28.78 4.01
C VAL A 15 -18.37 28.25 2.59
N CYS A 16 -17.34 27.45 2.36
CA CYS A 16 -17.10 26.89 1.04
C CYS A 16 -18.19 25.90 0.67
N GLN A 17 -18.43 25.77 -0.64
CA GLN A 17 -19.27 24.69 -1.14
C GLN A 17 -18.66 23.34 -0.72
N VAL A 18 -19.51 22.37 -0.39
CA VAL A 18 -19.09 20.99 -0.10
C VAL A 18 -18.09 20.51 -1.15
N GLY A 19 -16.95 20.01 -0.69
CA GLY A 19 -15.85 19.58 -1.54
C GLY A 19 -14.75 20.63 -1.76
N PHE A 20 -14.87 21.83 -1.19
CA PHE A 20 -13.88 22.91 -1.32
C PHE A 20 -13.52 23.54 0.03
N TYR A 21 -12.32 24.12 0.13
CA TYR A 21 -11.83 24.82 1.32
C TYR A 21 -10.88 25.98 0.96
N GLY A 22 -10.49 26.76 1.97
CA GLY A 22 -9.44 27.77 1.89
C GLY A 22 -9.91 29.13 1.35
N VAL A 23 -8.95 30.02 1.09
CA VAL A 23 -9.26 31.39 0.62
C VAL A 23 -9.94 31.31 -0.74
N ASN A 24 -11.11 31.93 -0.85
CA ASN A 24 -11.97 31.92 -2.05
C ASN A 24 -12.48 30.53 -2.46
N CYS A 25 -12.32 29.49 -1.64
CA CYS A 25 -12.79 28.13 -1.93
C CYS A 25 -12.19 27.53 -3.22
N GLU A 26 -10.92 27.83 -3.50
CA GLU A 26 -10.21 27.37 -4.69
C GLU A 26 -9.56 25.99 -4.50
N GLU A 27 -9.45 25.50 -3.26
CA GLU A 27 -8.84 24.22 -2.95
C GLU A 27 -9.88 23.11 -2.85
N GLU A 28 -9.66 21.98 -3.52
CA GLU A 28 -10.54 20.80 -3.45
C GLU A 28 -10.22 19.94 -2.23
N CYS A 29 -11.24 19.46 -1.51
CA CYS A 29 -11.09 18.42 -0.48
C CYS A 29 -10.43 17.16 -1.07
N GLY A 30 -9.65 16.44 -0.25
CA GLY A 30 -9.20 15.10 -0.63
C GLY A 30 -10.26 14.03 -0.41
N ARG A 31 -9.83 12.77 -0.30
CA ARG A 31 -10.71 11.61 -0.15
C ARG A 31 -11.07 11.37 1.31
N CYS A 32 -11.89 12.24 1.89
CA CYS A 32 -12.43 12.05 3.25
C CYS A 32 -13.50 10.93 3.27
N LYS A 33 -13.66 10.22 4.39
CA LYS A 33 -14.63 9.09 4.49
C LYS A 33 -16.07 9.45 4.16
N ASP A 34 -16.51 10.66 4.53
CA ASP A 34 -17.86 11.16 4.28
C ASP A 34 -17.89 12.22 3.15
N ASP A 35 -16.81 12.32 2.37
CA ASP A 35 -16.59 13.35 1.34
C ASP A 35 -16.68 14.81 1.85
N LEU A 36 -16.71 15.00 3.18
CA LEU A 36 -16.71 16.29 3.85
C LEU A 36 -15.34 16.58 4.45
N CYS A 37 -14.82 17.78 4.16
CA CYS A 37 -13.65 18.34 4.81
C CYS A 37 -13.99 19.68 5.47
N SER A 38 -13.16 20.11 6.41
CA SER A 38 -13.21 21.45 7.00
C SER A 38 -13.09 22.52 5.91
N ASP A 39 -14.01 23.49 5.88
CA ASP A 39 -14.01 24.57 4.89
C ASP A 39 -12.87 25.58 5.12
N ASP A 40 -12.32 25.62 6.33
CA ASP A 40 -11.22 26.51 6.68
C ASP A 40 -9.86 25.98 6.18
N ASP A 41 -9.55 24.71 6.42
CA ASP A 41 -8.21 24.12 6.23
C ASP A 41 -8.17 22.80 5.47
N GLY A 42 -9.32 22.25 5.08
CA GLY A 42 -9.42 21.05 4.25
C GLY A 42 -9.24 19.73 5.00
N HIS A 43 -9.16 19.75 6.33
CA HIS A 43 -8.92 18.54 7.13
C HIS A 43 -10.13 17.59 7.14
N CYS A 44 -9.87 16.28 7.13
CA CYS A 44 -10.90 15.24 7.22
C CYS A 44 -11.06 14.74 8.67
N SER A 45 -12.12 15.17 9.37
CA SER A 45 -12.35 14.83 10.78
C SER A 45 -12.45 13.33 11.07
N ASP A 46 -13.05 12.55 10.16
CA ASP A 46 -13.21 11.10 10.28
C ASP A 46 -12.07 10.30 9.62
N GLY A 47 -11.07 11.01 9.11
CA GLY A 47 -9.93 10.48 8.37
C GLY A 47 -10.27 10.14 6.92
N CYS A 48 -9.36 9.39 6.29
CA CYS A 48 -9.36 9.15 4.85
C CYS A 48 -10.15 7.90 4.45
N GLN A 49 -10.65 7.93 3.21
CA GLN A 49 -11.10 6.74 2.50
C GLN A 49 -9.96 5.71 2.40
N ILE A 50 -10.32 4.45 2.20
CA ILE A 50 -9.34 3.40 2.05
C ILE A 50 -8.39 3.72 0.88
N TRP A 51 -7.10 3.44 1.09
CA TRP A 51 -6.00 3.74 0.17
C TRP A 51 -5.60 5.22 0.07
N PHE A 52 -6.20 6.12 0.87
CA PHE A 52 -5.77 7.52 0.95
C PHE A 52 -5.24 7.85 2.35
N ILE A 53 -4.21 8.70 2.42
CA ILE A 53 -3.54 9.12 3.66
C ILE A 53 -3.15 10.60 3.60
N GLY A 54 -2.54 11.08 4.69
CA GLY A 54 -2.16 12.46 4.92
C GLY A 54 -3.31 13.27 5.52
N ASP A 55 -2.98 14.43 6.09
CA ASP A 55 -3.94 15.26 6.85
C ASP A 55 -5.13 15.72 5.99
N LEU A 56 -4.93 15.84 4.68
CA LEU A 56 -5.95 16.24 3.71
C LEU A 56 -6.48 15.07 2.87
N CYS A 57 -6.03 13.84 3.11
CA CYS A 57 -6.41 12.65 2.34
C CYS A 57 -6.20 12.77 0.83
N LYS A 58 -5.14 13.48 0.42
CA LYS A 58 -4.76 13.69 -0.98
C LYS A 58 -3.67 12.73 -1.46
N GLU A 59 -3.05 11.97 -0.55
CA GLU A 59 -1.99 11.03 -0.90
C GLU A 59 -2.55 9.61 -1.07
N GLU A 60 -2.40 9.01 -2.24
CA GLU A 60 -2.82 7.63 -2.49
C GLU A 60 -1.68 6.64 -2.15
N ILE A 61 -2.01 5.58 -1.41
CA ILE A 61 -1.16 4.40 -1.22
C ILE A 61 -1.17 3.62 -2.53
N ALA A 62 -0.14 3.75 -3.36
CA ALA A 62 -0.08 3.11 -4.67
C ALA A 62 -0.15 1.57 -4.63
N LEU A 63 -0.67 0.94 -5.68
CA LEU A 63 -0.57 -0.51 -5.85
C LEU A 63 0.90 -0.92 -6.05
N PRO A 64 1.42 -1.84 -5.24
CA PRO A 64 2.82 -2.23 -5.34
C PRO A 64 3.04 -3.22 -6.50
N SER A 65 4.28 -3.34 -6.96
CA SER A 65 4.62 -4.17 -8.11
C SER A 65 5.96 -4.87 -7.97
N LEU A 66 5.95 -6.18 -8.18
CA LEU A 66 7.13 -7.02 -8.42
C LEU A 66 7.21 -7.45 -9.90
N ALA A 67 6.60 -6.70 -10.82
CA ALA A 67 6.62 -7.00 -12.24
C ALA A 67 8.06 -7.14 -12.75
N GLY A 68 8.37 -8.24 -13.44
CA GLY A 68 9.71 -8.52 -13.95
C GLY A 68 10.75 -8.87 -12.87
N SER A 69 10.37 -8.90 -11.59
CA SER A 69 11.26 -9.32 -10.51
C SER A 69 11.35 -10.85 -10.45
N HIS A 70 12.57 -11.35 -10.25
CA HIS A 70 12.86 -12.77 -10.05
C HIS A 70 13.21 -13.02 -8.60
N ALA A 71 12.47 -13.92 -7.95
CA ALA A 71 12.88 -14.46 -6.66
C ALA A 71 14.05 -15.44 -6.87
N PHE A 72 14.92 -15.54 -5.88
CA PHE A 72 16.01 -16.50 -5.82
C PHE A 72 15.62 -17.60 -4.85
N LEU A 73 15.71 -18.84 -5.32
CA LEU A 73 15.44 -20.02 -4.52
C LEU A 73 16.74 -20.70 -4.13
N LYS A 74 16.91 -20.97 -2.83
CA LYS A 74 18.05 -21.74 -2.31
C LYS A 74 17.55 -22.88 -1.44
N ARG A 75 17.82 -24.13 -1.82
CA ARG A 75 17.58 -25.28 -0.96
C ARG A 75 18.48 -25.21 0.28
N MET A 76 17.89 -25.28 1.46
CA MET A 76 18.61 -25.24 2.73
C MET A 76 18.91 -26.65 3.26
N ASN A 77 17.93 -27.53 3.16
CA ASN A 77 18.04 -28.96 3.50
C ASN A 77 16.94 -29.76 2.76
N GLU A 78 16.73 -31.02 3.16
CA GLU A 78 15.75 -31.94 2.55
C GLU A 78 14.28 -31.53 2.75
N SER A 79 13.98 -30.62 3.67
CA SER A 79 12.61 -30.21 4.02
C SER A 79 12.42 -28.69 4.11
N ALA A 80 13.40 -27.89 3.68
CA ALA A 80 13.35 -26.44 3.77
C ALA A 80 14.09 -25.73 2.64
N VAL A 81 13.52 -24.60 2.21
CA VAL A 81 14.05 -23.73 1.16
C VAL A 81 14.00 -22.29 1.61
N ALA A 82 14.97 -21.49 1.19
CA ALA A 82 14.99 -20.06 1.37
C ALA A 82 14.57 -19.38 0.06
N ILE A 83 13.54 -18.55 0.12
CA ILE A 83 13.07 -17.70 -0.98
C ILE A 83 13.53 -16.28 -0.67
N THR A 84 14.35 -15.71 -1.55
CA THR A 84 14.87 -14.35 -1.43
C THR A 84 14.35 -13.49 -2.58
N TRP A 85 13.94 -12.27 -2.32
CA TRP A 85 13.49 -11.34 -3.36
C TRP A 85 13.94 -9.91 -3.07
N THR A 86 13.99 -9.09 -4.11
CA THR A 86 14.16 -7.63 -3.99
C THR A 86 12.82 -7.00 -3.70
N GLN A 87 12.76 -6.12 -2.70
CA GLN A 87 11.55 -5.36 -2.37
C GLN A 87 11.23 -4.35 -3.47
N ASP A 88 9.97 -3.93 -3.56
CA ASP A 88 9.51 -2.95 -4.57
C ASP A 88 10.13 -1.57 -4.24
N PRO A 89 11.04 -1.04 -5.07
CA PRO A 89 11.70 0.24 -4.82
C PRO A 89 10.77 1.44 -5.05
N GLY A 90 9.57 1.23 -5.62
CA GLY A 90 8.56 2.25 -5.81
C GLY A 90 7.75 2.57 -4.56
N ILE A 91 7.86 1.76 -3.51
CA ILE A 91 7.20 2.01 -2.22
C ILE A 91 7.97 3.10 -1.47
N PRO A 92 7.35 4.25 -1.15
CA PRO A 92 8.01 5.28 -0.36
C PRO A 92 8.21 4.83 1.08
N ASP A 93 9.36 5.16 1.68
CA ASP A 93 9.68 4.84 3.08
C ASP A 93 8.59 5.27 4.06
N LYS A 94 8.00 6.45 3.84
CA LYS A 94 6.91 6.99 4.68
C LYS A 94 5.60 6.19 4.62
N HIS A 95 5.47 5.26 3.67
CA HIS A 95 4.30 4.41 3.52
C HIS A 95 4.62 2.95 3.86
N ALA A 96 5.85 2.64 4.29
CA ALA A 96 6.34 1.28 4.48
C ALA A 96 5.41 0.40 5.35
N GLU A 97 4.79 0.98 6.39
CA GLU A 97 3.90 0.25 7.30
C GLU A 97 2.65 -0.34 6.61
N PHE A 98 2.27 0.19 5.45
CA PHE A 98 1.11 -0.28 4.69
C PHE A 98 1.43 -1.43 3.75
N TYR A 99 2.70 -1.82 3.60
CA TYR A 99 3.10 -2.82 2.62
C TYR A 99 3.70 -4.06 3.25
N GLY A 100 3.66 -5.15 2.50
CA GLY A 100 4.36 -6.37 2.84
C GLY A 100 4.35 -7.38 1.71
N TYR A 101 4.91 -8.56 2.01
CA TYR A 101 5.11 -9.62 1.05
C TYR A 101 4.59 -10.93 1.60
N THR A 102 4.08 -11.78 0.73
CA THR A 102 3.67 -13.15 1.02
C THR A 102 4.37 -14.09 0.06
N VAL A 103 4.98 -15.15 0.57
CA VAL A 103 5.45 -16.26 -0.26
C VAL A 103 4.28 -17.23 -0.45
N ALA A 104 3.73 -17.25 -1.66
CA ALA A 104 2.71 -18.21 -2.06
C ALA A 104 3.37 -19.45 -2.67
N TYR A 105 2.76 -20.62 -2.45
CA TYR A 105 3.29 -21.88 -2.93
C TYR A 105 2.19 -22.79 -3.49
N ALA A 106 2.57 -23.64 -4.44
CA ALA A 106 1.75 -24.70 -4.99
C ALA A 106 2.59 -25.99 -5.08
N GLU A 107 1.95 -27.13 -4.83
CA GLU A 107 2.54 -28.45 -5.04
C GLU A 107 2.09 -29.01 -6.40
N GLY A 108 3.04 -29.47 -7.21
CA GLY A 108 2.80 -29.92 -8.58
C GLY A 108 2.02 -28.89 -9.38
N SER A 109 1.00 -29.32 -10.12
CA SER A 109 0.09 -28.46 -10.91
C SER A 109 -1.02 -27.77 -10.12
N GLY A 110 -1.04 -27.87 -8.79
CA GLY A 110 -2.10 -27.31 -7.95
C GLY A 110 -2.18 -25.77 -7.95
N ASP A 111 -3.24 -25.26 -7.34
CA ASP A 111 -3.45 -23.83 -7.14
C ASP A 111 -2.49 -23.27 -6.09
N PHE A 112 -2.10 -21.99 -6.27
CA PHE A 112 -1.28 -21.30 -5.28
C PHE A 112 -2.06 -21.02 -4.01
N THR A 113 -1.43 -21.34 -2.89
CA THR A 113 -1.90 -21.03 -1.55
C THR A 113 -0.99 -19.97 -0.93
N ASP A 114 -1.58 -19.02 -0.22
CA ASP A 114 -0.82 -17.98 0.48
C ASP A 114 -0.13 -18.58 1.72
N GLY A 115 1.20 -18.48 1.76
CA GLY A 115 2.02 -18.95 2.86
C GLY A 115 2.38 -17.85 3.85
N ALA A 116 3.63 -17.86 4.31
CA ALA A 116 4.13 -16.88 5.28
C ALA A 116 4.22 -15.48 4.68
N SER A 117 3.94 -14.47 5.53
CA SER A 117 4.06 -13.06 5.18
C SER A 117 5.07 -12.33 6.07
N VAL A 118 5.67 -11.29 5.52
CA VAL A 118 6.57 -10.36 6.20
C VAL A 118 6.20 -8.92 5.85
N PRO A 119 6.36 -7.95 6.77
CA PRO A 119 6.15 -6.54 6.46
C PRO A 119 7.25 -6.03 5.52
N HIS A 120 6.94 -4.97 4.76
CA HIS A 120 7.95 -4.25 4.01
C HIS A 120 8.93 -3.57 4.97
N ASP A 121 10.22 -3.60 4.64
CA ASP A 121 11.27 -3.00 5.46
C ASP A 121 12.11 -2.05 4.58
N PRO A 122 11.96 -0.72 4.73
CA PRO A 122 12.66 0.25 3.90
C PRO A 122 14.18 0.26 4.14
N ALA A 123 14.66 -0.33 5.25
CA ALA A 123 16.09 -0.46 5.51
C ALA A 123 16.75 -1.60 4.71
N LEU A 124 15.96 -2.46 4.07
CA LEU A 124 16.45 -3.64 3.36
C LEU A 124 16.14 -3.54 1.87
N MET A 125 17.13 -3.80 1.01
CA MET A 125 16.87 -3.95 -0.43
C MET A 125 16.20 -5.31 -0.72
N THR A 126 16.58 -6.35 0.01
CA THR A 126 16.12 -7.73 -0.21
C THR A 126 15.58 -8.33 1.08
N GLN A 127 14.58 -9.20 0.96
CA GLN A 127 14.08 -10.01 2.05
C GLN A 127 14.20 -11.50 1.74
N THR A 128 14.25 -12.32 2.79
CA THR A 128 14.31 -13.77 2.71
C THR A 128 13.31 -14.40 3.66
N LEU A 129 12.54 -15.37 3.17
CA LEU A 129 11.68 -16.24 3.98
C LEU A 129 12.08 -17.70 3.80
N ILE A 130 12.09 -18.44 4.91
CA ILE A 130 12.33 -19.88 4.91
C ILE A 130 10.97 -20.59 4.88
N VAL A 131 10.75 -21.38 3.84
CA VAL A 131 9.59 -22.27 3.73
C VAL A 131 10.00 -23.67 4.16
N ALA A 132 9.33 -24.18 5.20
CA ALA A 132 9.54 -25.53 5.72
C ALA A 132 8.51 -26.52 5.13
N ASN A 133 8.67 -27.80 5.45
CA ASN A 133 7.83 -28.90 4.97
C ASN A 133 7.81 -29.04 3.44
N VAL A 134 8.93 -28.73 2.79
CA VAL A 134 9.11 -28.87 1.34
C VAL A 134 9.70 -30.24 1.03
N HIS A 135 8.89 -31.20 0.63
CA HIS A 135 9.35 -32.56 0.38
C HIS A 135 10.18 -32.67 -0.91
N SER A 136 11.37 -33.29 -0.82
CA SER A 136 12.34 -33.39 -1.93
C SER A 136 11.82 -34.13 -3.18
N HIS A 137 10.84 -35.01 -3.03
CA HIS A 137 10.28 -35.82 -4.11
C HIS A 137 9.12 -35.13 -4.86
N ASN A 138 8.67 -33.97 -4.38
CA ASN A 138 7.53 -33.27 -4.95
C ASN A 138 8.02 -32.03 -5.70
N GLU A 139 7.38 -31.75 -6.82
CA GLU A 139 7.57 -30.47 -7.51
C GLU A 139 6.86 -29.37 -6.71
N TYR A 140 7.54 -28.26 -6.47
CA TYR A 140 6.92 -27.09 -5.86
C TYR A 140 7.14 -25.86 -6.71
N ARG A 141 6.12 -25.01 -6.79
CA ARG A 141 6.19 -23.68 -7.38
C ARG A 141 6.02 -22.62 -6.30
N PHE A 142 6.80 -21.55 -6.39
CA PHE A 142 6.71 -20.42 -5.48
C PHE A 142 6.59 -19.11 -6.26
N GLU A 143 5.82 -18.18 -5.71
CA GLU A 143 5.77 -16.80 -6.17
C GLU A 143 5.70 -15.85 -4.97
N VAL A 144 6.32 -14.68 -5.11
CA VAL A 144 6.23 -13.63 -4.09
C VAL A 144 5.14 -12.67 -4.50
N LYS A 145 4.14 -12.52 -3.63
CA LYS A 145 3.03 -11.57 -3.79
C LYS A 145 3.28 -10.38 -2.88
N VAL A 146 3.47 -9.20 -3.47
CA VAL A 146 3.47 -7.95 -2.71
C VAL A 146 2.04 -7.51 -2.45
N TYR A 147 1.77 -6.96 -1.28
CA TYR A 147 0.46 -6.44 -0.90
C TYR A 147 0.55 -5.06 -0.26
N ARG A 148 -0.53 -4.29 -0.42
CA ARG A 148 -0.86 -3.19 0.47
C ARG A 148 -1.96 -3.63 1.44
N LYS A 149 -1.90 -3.16 2.68
CA LYS A 149 -2.86 -3.47 3.72
C LYS A 149 -3.22 -2.18 4.45
N MET A 150 -4.50 -1.84 4.42
CA MET A 150 -5.02 -0.70 5.16
C MET A 150 -6.23 -1.14 5.98
N SER A 151 -6.25 -0.76 7.25
CA SER A 151 -7.23 -1.24 8.23
C SER A 151 -7.22 -2.78 8.34
N ARG A 152 -8.19 -3.47 7.73
CA ARG A 152 -8.28 -4.94 7.71
C ARG A 152 -8.33 -5.53 6.31
N GLU A 153 -8.28 -4.68 5.29
CA GLU A 153 -8.30 -5.10 3.90
C GLU A 153 -6.87 -5.26 3.40
N ARG A 154 -6.63 -6.37 2.71
CA ARG A 154 -5.36 -6.67 2.06
C ARG A 154 -5.63 -6.79 0.57
N GLU A 155 -4.88 -6.04 -0.21
CA GLU A 155 -4.94 -6.09 -1.65
C GLU A 155 -3.56 -6.42 -2.21
N PHE A 156 -3.51 -7.41 -3.08
CA PHE A 156 -2.26 -7.84 -3.70
C PHE A 156 -1.98 -7.02 -4.96
N GLY A 157 -0.74 -6.59 -5.09
CA GLY A 157 -0.23 -5.94 -6.28
C GLY A 157 0.26 -6.94 -7.33
N VAL A 158 1.15 -6.49 -8.22
CA VAL A 158 1.73 -7.37 -9.24
C VAL A 158 2.76 -8.29 -8.59
N LYS A 159 2.59 -9.60 -8.75
CA LYS A 159 3.48 -10.63 -8.18
C LYS A 159 4.80 -10.77 -8.94
N SER A 160 5.77 -11.45 -8.32
CA SER A 160 7.02 -11.86 -8.97
C SER A 160 6.78 -12.93 -10.02
N ASN A 161 7.82 -13.21 -10.80
CA ASN A 161 7.86 -14.44 -11.59
C ASN A 161 7.84 -15.68 -10.69
N THR A 162 7.30 -16.78 -11.21
CA THR A 162 7.28 -18.08 -10.52
C THR A 162 8.67 -18.73 -10.56
N VAL A 163 9.09 -19.29 -9.43
CA VAL A 163 10.28 -20.14 -9.32
C VAL A 163 9.86 -21.57 -8.99
N ILE A 164 10.60 -22.55 -9.51
CA ILE A 164 10.21 -23.96 -9.45
C ILE A 164 11.34 -24.75 -8.78
N ILE A 165 10.95 -25.71 -7.96
CA ILE A 165 11.79 -26.80 -7.48
C ILE A 165 11.36 -28.04 -8.25
N GLU A 166 12.26 -28.56 -9.08
CA GLU A 166 12.06 -29.86 -9.71
C GLU A 166 12.29 -30.98 -8.68
N SER A 167 11.48 -32.04 -8.78
CA SER A 167 11.70 -33.27 -8.03
C SER A 167 13.02 -33.91 -8.47
N SER A 168 13.86 -34.30 -7.51
CA SER A 168 15.10 -35.04 -7.74
C SER A 168 14.88 -36.54 -7.83
#